data_AF-A0A699JCQ8-F1
#
_entry.id   AF-A0A699JCQ8-F1
#
_cell.length_a   1.000
_cell.length_b   1.000
_cell.length_c   1.000
_cell.angle_alpha   90.00
_cell.angle_beta   90.00
_cell.angle_gamma   90.00
#
_symmetry.space_group_name_H-M   'P 1'
#
loop_
_entity.id
_entity.type
_entity.pdbx_description
1 polymer ?
#
loop_
_entity_poly.entity_id
_entity_poly.type
_entity_poly.pdbx_seq_one_letter_code
_entity_poly.pdbx_strand_id
1 'polypeptide(L)'
;MSISFLSSAESLLLAPIKHFIHEDFHDILQRMPLTDKLLFMIIHGVDKTGIQWHKLPVFMGLIYLAIRRHLHSEYNLLNVGRTPVGVRFNPNNFPYRTADGTFNDPFNEGAGGEGTFFGRNMLPVDQKDK
;
A
#
# COMPACT_ATOMS: atom_id res chain seq x y z
N MET A 1 23.61 22.94 2.16
CA MET A 1 24.65 21.88 2.11
C MET A 1 24.32 20.64 2.96
N SER A 2 23.11 20.49 3.53
CA SER A 2 22.74 19.33 4.38
C SER A 2 21.95 18.22 3.65
N ILE A 3 21.15 18.57 2.64
CA ILE A 3 20.27 17.61 1.93
C ILE A 3 21.10 16.59 1.12
N SER A 4 22.21 17.02 0.51
CA SER A 4 23.03 16.16 -0.35
C SER A 4 23.90 15.15 0.41
N PHE A 5 24.11 15.35 1.71
CA PHE A 5 24.92 14.45 2.54
C PHE A 5 24.08 13.29 3.08
N LEU A 6 22.83 13.59 3.48
CA LEU A 6 21.85 12.59 3.91
C LEU A 6 21.51 11.60 2.78
N SER A 7 21.28 12.09 1.56
CA SER A 7 21.00 11.22 0.41
C SER A 7 22.19 10.32 0.04
N SER A 8 23.42 10.82 0.19
CA SER A 8 24.64 10.07 -0.07
C SER A 8 24.87 8.97 0.97
N ALA A 9 24.65 9.28 2.25
CA ALA A 9 24.75 8.31 3.35
C ALA A 9 23.68 7.21 3.25
N GLU A 10 22.45 7.55 2.87
CA GLU A 10 21.38 6.57 2.58
C GLU A 10 21.77 5.64 1.43
N SER A 11 22.36 6.17 0.36
CA SER A 11 22.76 5.36 -0.79
C SER A 11 23.85 4.34 -0.47
N LEU A 12 24.79 4.69 0.41
CA LEU A 12 25.89 3.83 0.84
C LEU A 12 25.43 2.73 1.82
N LEU A 13 24.52 3.06 2.74
CA LEU A 13 23.94 2.08 3.67
C LEU A 13 23.06 1.05 2.94
N LEU A 14 22.36 1.46 1.88
CA LEU A 14 21.44 0.59 1.13
C LEU A 14 22.15 -0.22 0.01
N ALA A 15 23.41 0.10 -0.33
CA ALA A 15 24.13 -0.56 -1.43
C ALA A 15 24.33 -2.08 -1.26
N PRO A 16 24.69 -2.62 -0.07
CA PRO A 16 24.74 -4.07 0.15
C PRO A 16 23.34 -4.71 0.13
N ILE A 17 22.32 -3.92 0.48
CA ILE A 17 20.93 -4.38 0.64
C ILE A 17 20.25 -4.57 -0.71
N LYS A 18 20.70 -3.88 -1.78
CA LYS A 18 20.22 -4.12 -3.15
C LYS A 18 20.39 -5.56 -3.61
N HIS A 19 21.50 -6.22 -3.26
CA HIS A 19 21.71 -7.65 -3.56
C HIS A 19 20.81 -8.58 -2.73
N PHE A 20 20.30 -8.08 -1.60
CA PHE A 20 19.37 -8.79 -0.74
C PHE A 20 17.91 -8.58 -1.19
N ILE A 21 17.62 -7.64 -2.06
CA ILE A 21 16.26 -7.35 -2.52
C ILE A 21 16.07 -7.94 -3.90
N HIS A 22 14.98 -8.69 -4.10
CA HIS A 22 14.64 -9.22 -5.43
C HIS A 22 14.46 -8.07 -6.43
N GLU A 23 14.98 -8.22 -7.65
CA GLU A 23 15.07 -7.14 -8.63
C GLU A 23 13.71 -6.50 -8.93
N ASP A 24 12.64 -7.31 -8.97
CA ASP A 24 11.26 -6.86 -9.16
C ASP A 24 10.79 -5.81 -8.15
N PHE A 25 11.39 -5.74 -6.96
CA PHE A 25 11.02 -4.77 -5.92
C PHE A 25 11.83 -3.48 -5.97
N HIS A 26 12.82 -3.36 -6.84
CA HIS A 26 13.70 -2.18 -6.86
C HIS A 26 12.96 -0.90 -7.26
N ASP A 27 12.06 -0.97 -8.25
CA ASP A 27 11.27 0.20 -8.69
C ASP A 27 10.35 0.68 -7.56
N ILE A 28 9.62 -0.23 -6.90
CA ILE A 28 8.70 0.16 -5.83
C ILE A 28 9.44 0.72 -4.62
N LEU A 29 10.58 0.12 -4.23
CA LEU A 29 11.40 0.59 -3.13
C LEU A 29 12.03 1.96 -3.37
N GLN A 30 12.30 2.34 -4.61
CA GLN A 30 12.80 3.69 -4.92
C GLN A 30 11.76 4.76 -4.60
N ARG A 31 10.47 4.44 -4.75
CA ARG A 31 9.34 5.36 -4.55
C ARG A 31 8.91 5.49 -3.09
N MET A 32 9.28 4.52 -2.24
CA MET A 32 8.92 4.52 -0.81
C MET A 32 9.67 5.63 -0.03
N PRO A 33 9.08 6.20 1.03
CA PRO A 33 9.82 6.96 2.03
C PRO A 33 10.74 6.04 2.86
N LEU A 34 11.71 6.62 3.57
CA LEU A 34 12.71 5.87 4.35
C LEU A 34 12.08 4.91 5.37
N THR A 35 11.00 5.33 6.04
CA THR A 35 10.28 4.51 7.02
C THR A 35 9.75 3.22 6.39
N ASP A 36 9.12 3.33 5.22
CA ASP A 36 8.51 2.18 4.56
C ASP A 36 9.56 1.28 3.91
N LYS A 37 10.69 1.84 3.44
CA LYS A 37 11.85 1.03 3.04
C LYS A 37 12.36 0.19 4.21
N LEU A 38 12.46 0.76 5.41
CA LEU A 38 12.88 0.02 6.61
C LEU A 38 11.87 -1.09 6.96
N LEU A 39 10.58 -0.77 6.95
CA LEU A 39 9.52 -1.74 7.16
C LEU A 39 9.54 -2.88 6.14
N PHE A 40 9.73 -2.55 4.86
CA PHE A 40 9.88 -3.54 3.79
C PHE A 40 11.09 -4.43 4.04
N MET A 41 12.24 -3.86 4.40
CA MET A 41 13.45 -4.65 4.71
C MET A 41 13.22 -5.64 5.85
N ILE A 42 12.47 -5.26 6.88
CA ILE A 42 12.11 -6.17 7.99
C ILE A 42 11.29 -7.36 7.49
N ILE A 43 10.18 -7.11 6.78
CA ILE A 43 9.30 -8.20 6.31
C ILE A 43 9.97 -9.06 5.24
N HIS A 44 10.71 -8.46 4.32
CA HIS A 44 11.44 -9.17 3.26
C HIS A 44 12.59 -10.00 3.84
N GLY A 45 13.22 -9.51 4.92
CA GLY A 45 14.17 -10.29 5.73
C GLY A 45 13.52 -11.55 6.29
N VAL A 46 12.40 -11.41 7.00
CA VAL A 46 11.63 -12.55 7.54
C VAL A 46 11.26 -13.53 6.42
N ASP A 47 10.74 -13.03 5.30
CA ASP A 47 10.32 -13.85 4.16
C ASP A 47 11.46 -14.70 3.58
N LYS A 48 12.67 -14.13 3.50
CA LYS A 48 13.85 -14.82 2.94
C LYS A 48 14.60 -15.70 3.93
N THR A 49 14.44 -15.51 5.24
CA THR A 49 15.11 -16.36 6.24
C THR A 49 14.59 -17.79 6.28
N GLY A 50 13.51 -18.11 5.56
CA GLY A 50 12.86 -19.42 5.57
C GLY A 50 12.04 -19.69 6.84
N ILE A 51 12.21 -18.87 7.88
CA ILE A 51 11.36 -18.83 9.07
C ILE A 51 10.07 -18.11 8.67
N GLN A 52 9.13 -18.89 8.16
CA GLN A 52 7.80 -18.38 7.78
C GLN A 52 7.19 -17.59 8.94
N TRP A 53 6.65 -16.40 8.67
CA TRP A 53 6.10 -15.49 9.69
C TRP A 53 5.08 -16.16 10.63
N HIS A 54 4.34 -17.13 10.11
CA HIS A 54 3.32 -17.89 10.85
C HIS A 54 3.91 -18.95 11.80
N LYS A 55 5.24 -19.14 11.81
CA LYS A 55 5.98 -19.97 12.76
C LYS A 55 6.60 -19.17 13.91
N LEU A 56 6.50 -17.84 13.87
CA LEU A 56 6.98 -16.97 14.94
C LEU A 56 6.03 -17.01 16.15
N PRO A 57 6.49 -16.63 17.35
CA PRO A 57 5.59 -16.34 18.46
C PRO A 57 4.50 -15.36 18.04
N VAL A 58 3.29 -15.53 18.57
CA VAL A 58 2.07 -14.83 18.12
C VAL A 58 2.28 -13.31 18.01
N PHE A 59 2.86 -12.67 19.01
CA PHE A 59 3.07 -11.22 19.00
C PHE A 59 4.00 -10.76 17.86
N MET A 60 5.04 -11.54 17.53
CA MET A 60 5.91 -11.25 16.38
C MET A 60 5.18 -11.45 15.06
N GLY A 61 4.34 -12.49 14.96
CA GLY A 61 3.46 -12.70 13.82
C GLY A 61 2.50 -11.52 13.61
N LEU A 62 1.93 -10.98 14.70
CA LEU A 62 1.06 -9.80 14.64
C LEU A 62 1.80 -8.55 14.19
N ILE A 63 3.03 -8.32 14.67
CA ILE A 63 3.88 -7.21 14.23
C ILE A 63 4.15 -7.33 12.72
N TYR A 64 4.58 -8.52 12.26
CA TYR A 64 4.81 -8.79 10.84
C TYR A 64 3.56 -8.50 10.00
N LEU A 65 2.38 -9.00 10.42
CA LEU A 65 1.13 -8.79 9.71
C LEU A 65 0.68 -7.33 9.69
N ALA A 66 0.91 -6.59 10.78
CA ALA A 66 0.62 -5.16 10.84
C ALA A 66 1.48 -4.38 9.83
N ILE A 67 2.78 -4.69 9.77
CA ILE A 67 3.70 -4.07 8.81
C ILE A 67 3.32 -4.42 7.38
N ARG A 68 3.09 -5.71 7.08
CA ARG A 68 2.68 -6.16 5.74
C ARG A 68 1.37 -5.51 5.30
N ARG A 69 0.39 -5.41 6.20
CA ARG A 69 -0.89 -4.75 5.92
C ARG A 69 -0.71 -3.25 5.66
N HIS A 70 0.11 -2.56 6.46
CA HIS A 70 0.45 -1.14 6.24
C HIS A 70 1.00 -0.93 4.82
N LEU A 71 2.03 -1.70 4.43
CA LEU A 71 2.61 -1.59 3.10
C LEU A 71 1.60 -1.92 1.99
N HIS A 72 0.71 -2.89 2.17
CA HIS A 72 -0.35 -3.14 1.20
C HIS A 72 -1.36 -2.00 1.09
N SER A 73 -1.72 -1.35 2.19
CA SER A 73 -2.62 -0.19 2.15
C SER A 73 -1.99 0.98 1.39
N GLU A 74 -0.71 1.25 1.59
CA GLU A 74 -0.02 2.37 0.94
C GLU A 74 0.30 2.12 -0.54
N TYR A 75 0.67 0.89 -0.90
CA TYR A 75 1.23 0.59 -2.23
C TYR A 75 0.36 -0.30 -3.11
N ASN A 76 -0.74 -0.85 -2.59
CA ASN A 76 -1.64 -1.76 -3.30
C ASN A 76 -3.11 -1.33 -3.25
N LEU A 77 -3.40 -0.04 -3.08
CA LEU A 77 -4.75 0.53 -3.25
C LEU A 77 -4.76 1.50 -4.43
N LEU A 78 -5.12 1.00 -5.61
CA LEU A 78 -5.15 1.78 -6.85
C LEU A 78 -6.59 2.19 -7.17
N ASN A 79 -6.83 3.50 -7.18
CA ASN A 79 -8.11 4.05 -7.64
C ASN A 79 -8.29 3.83 -9.15
N VAL A 80 -9.52 3.58 -9.58
CA VAL A 80 -9.88 3.38 -10.99
C VAL A 80 -11.00 4.35 -11.35
N GLY A 81 -10.86 5.00 -12.51
CA GLY A 81 -11.76 6.06 -12.94
C GLY A 81 -11.38 7.42 -12.35
N ARG A 82 -12.29 8.40 -12.47
CA ARG A 82 -12.08 9.72 -11.88
C ARG A 82 -12.30 9.62 -10.38
N THR A 83 -11.37 10.10 -9.57
CA THR A 83 -11.59 10.28 -8.13
C THR A 83 -12.82 11.17 -7.96
N PRO A 84 -13.94 10.65 -7.43
CA PRO A 84 -15.14 11.45 -7.30
C PRO A 84 -14.88 12.50 -6.23
N VAL A 85 -14.83 13.76 -6.65
CA VAL A 85 -14.89 14.88 -5.71
C VAL A 85 -16.37 15.10 -5.48
N GLY A 86 -16.94 14.40 -4.49
CA GLY A 86 -18.36 14.51 -4.17
C GLY A 86 -18.71 15.95 -3.80
N VAL A 87 -19.93 16.39 -4.12
CA VAL A 87 -20.50 17.57 -3.45
C VAL A 87 -20.62 17.20 -1.98
N ARG A 88 -20.10 18.04 -1.08
CA ARG A 88 -20.18 17.76 0.36
C ARG A 88 -21.64 17.58 0.75
N PHE A 89 -21.96 16.46 1.37
CA PHE A 89 -23.26 16.20 1.98
C PHE A 89 -23.10 16.09 3.50
N ASN A 90 -24.21 16.20 4.22
CA ASN A 90 -24.22 15.99 5.67
C ASN A 90 -24.56 14.52 5.96
N PRO A 91 -23.65 13.73 6.56
CA PRO A 91 -23.91 12.32 6.87
C PRO A 91 -25.12 12.11 7.79
N ASN A 92 -25.47 13.10 8.61
CA ASN A 92 -26.65 13.03 9.49
C ASN A 92 -27.98 12.98 8.71
N ASN A 93 -27.99 13.32 7.42
CA ASN A 93 -29.16 13.17 6.56
C ASN A 93 -29.36 11.71 6.11
N PHE A 94 -28.33 10.87 6.22
CA PHE A 94 -28.32 9.48 5.80
C PHE A 94 -27.82 8.56 6.94
N PRO A 95 -28.49 8.52 8.12
CA PRO A 95 -28.07 7.70 9.26
C PRO A 95 -28.44 6.20 9.09
N TYR A 96 -28.49 5.73 7.85
CA TYR A 96 -28.89 4.37 7.46
C TYR A 96 -28.15 3.98 6.18
N ARG A 97 -28.13 2.67 5.86
CA ARG A 97 -27.59 2.19 4.58
C ARG A 97 -28.64 2.41 3.49
N THR A 98 -28.28 3.19 2.47
CA THR A 98 -29.11 3.43 1.29
C THR A 98 -29.24 2.17 0.43
N ALA A 99 -30.29 2.11 -0.39
CA ALA A 99 -30.58 0.93 -1.21
C ALA A 99 -29.51 0.68 -2.29
N ASP A 100 -28.90 1.76 -2.79
CA ASP A 100 -27.87 1.74 -3.83
C ASP A 100 -26.45 1.86 -3.27
N GLY A 101 -26.28 1.95 -1.94
CA GLY A 101 -24.97 2.05 -1.28
C GLY A 101 -24.32 3.43 -1.30
N THR A 102 -24.99 4.46 -1.82
CA THR A 102 -24.50 5.85 -1.84
C THR A 102 -24.53 6.53 -0.45
N PHE A 103 -23.88 7.69 -0.32
CA PHE A 103 -23.83 8.53 0.88
C PHE A 103 -23.13 7.89 2.10
N ASN A 104 -22.28 6.88 1.89
CA ASN A 104 -21.54 6.22 2.96
C ASN A 104 -20.24 6.97 3.33
N ASP A 105 -19.40 7.31 2.33
CA ASP A 105 -18.22 8.14 2.55
C ASP A 105 -18.63 9.63 2.57
N PRO A 106 -18.45 10.36 3.69
CA PRO A 106 -18.82 11.78 3.81
C PRO A 106 -18.19 12.71 2.77
N PHE A 107 -17.09 12.28 2.14
CA PHE A 107 -16.33 13.06 1.16
C PHE A 107 -16.54 12.56 -0.27
N ASN A 108 -17.25 11.45 -0.44
CA ASN A 108 -17.53 10.84 -1.73
C ASN A 108 -18.89 10.13 -1.72
N GLU A 109 -19.93 10.85 -2.13
CA GLU A 109 -21.31 10.34 -2.22
C GLU A 109 -21.42 9.00 -2.94
N GLY A 110 -20.65 8.79 -4.02
CA GLY A 110 -20.73 7.59 -4.83
C GLY A 110 -19.86 6.43 -4.33
N ALA A 111 -18.98 6.62 -3.34
CA ALA A 111 -18.04 5.58 -2.93
C ALA A 111 -18.78 4.33 -2.40
N GLY A 112 -18.59 3.20 -3.09
CA GLY A 112 -19.23 1.94 -2.75
C GLY A 112 -20.68 1.80 -3.22
N GLY A 113 -21.19 2.78 -3.98
CA GLY A 113 -22.51 2.71 -4.59
C GLY A 113 -22.56 1.79 -5.82
N GLU A 114 -23.77 1.36 -6.18
CA GLU A 114 -24.04 0.58 -7.39
C GLU A 114 -23.58 1.32 -8.65
N GLY A 115 -23.05 0.58 -9.63
CA GLY A 115 -22.60 1.14 -10.91
C GLY A 115 -21.24 1.86 -10.85
N THR A 116 -20.52 1.80 -9.73
CA THR A 116 -19.17 2.36 -9.60
C THR A 116 -18.05 1.43 -10.07
N PHE A 117 -16.88 2.01 -10.36
CA PHE A 117 -15.71 1.24 -10.81
C PHE A 117 -15.16 0.33 -9.70
N PHE A 118 -14.75 -0.88 -10.09
CA PHE A 118 -13.89 -1.71 -9.24
C PHE A 118 -12.46 -1.13 -9.19
N GLY A 119 -11.93 -0.94 -7.98
CA GLY A 119 -10.51 -0.61 -7.77
C GLY A 119 -9.56 -1.75 -8.15
N ARG A 120 -8.26 -1.54 -7.98
CA ARG A 120 -7.23 -2.58 -8.22
C ARG A 120 -6.19 -2.62 -7.10
N ASN A 121 -5.60 -3.79 -6.88
CA ASN A 121 -4.45 -3.94 -5.99
C ASN A 121 -3.10 -4.02 -6.71
N MET A 122 -3.13 -4.25 -8.02
CA MET A 122 -1.96 -4.39 -8.88
C MET A 122 -2.21 -3.64 -10.19
N LEU A 123 -1.13 -3.17 -10.82
CA LEU A 123 -1.23 -2.55 -12.13
C LEU A 123 -1.80 -3.54 -13.15
N PRO A 124 -2.73 -3.10 -14.02
CA PRO A 124 -3.29 -3.98 -15.04
C PRO A 124 -2.19 -4.38 -16.04
N VAL A 125 -2.21 -5.65 -16.45
CA VAL A 125 -1.37 -6.18 -17.52
C VAL A 125 -2.29 -6.47 -18.70
N ASP A 126 -2.02 -5.87 -19.86
CA ASP A 126 -2.76 -6.18 -21.10
C ASP A 126 -2.48 -7.63 -21.51
N GLN A 127 -3.52 -8.34 -21.95
CA GLN A 127 -3.49 -9.78 -22.27
C GLN A 127 -3.95 -10.07 -23.70
N LYS A 128 -4.03 -9.05 -24.56
CA LYS A 128 -4.46 -9.22 -25.96
C LYS A 128 -3.56 -10.12 -26.79
N ASP A 129 -2.28 -10.22 -26.43
CA ASP A 129 -1.28 -11.02 -27.15
C ASP A 129 -0.95 -12.35 -26.45
N LYS A 130 -1.87 -12.87 -25.62
CA LYS A 130 -1.73 -14.20 -24.99
C LYS A 130 -2.36 -15.31 -25.81
#